data_AF-A0A060Z1J9-F1
#
_entry.id   AF-A0A060Z1J9-F1
#
_cell.length_a   1.000
_cell.length_b   1.000
_cell.length_c   1.000
_cell.angle_alpha   90.00
_cell.angle_beta   90.00
_cell.angle_gamma   90.00
#
_symmetry.space_group_name_H-M   'P 1'
#
loop_
_entity.id
_entity.type
_entity.pdbx_description
1 polymer ?
#
loop_
_entity_poly.entity_id
_entity_poly.type
_entity_poly.pdbx_seq_one_letter_code
_entity_poly.pdbx_strand_id
1 'polypeptide(L)'
;MKPCDAPIRRNFLPGVKVEYSVSARQSAYRVQINRIQIQNQLPGAIFPYVFYPIKLPKSVTMDSEPKPLTDISIVTRAAGHSDISRIKYFMVLIQEMDLKLDLGFLYAILDLFTPENASVMTSEQMVRS
;
A
#
# COMPACT_ATOMS: atom_id res chain seq x y z
N MET A 1 -16.99 24.03 -5.71
CA MET A 1 -15.94 24.24 -4.69
C MET A 1 -14.66 24.64 -5.40
N LYS A 2 -14.04 25.76 -5.02
CA LYS A 2 -12.71 26.15 -5.52
C LYS A 2 -11.62 25.41 -4.72
N PRO A 3 -10.50 25.00 -5.32
CA PRO A 3 -9.38 24.40 -4.58
C PRO A 3 -8.84 25.42 -3.58
N CYS A 4 -8.58 24.98 -2.35
CA CYS A 4 -7.96 25.81 -1.32
C CYS A 4 -6.44 25.58 -1.35
N ASP A 5 -5.65 26.64 -1.48
CA ASP A 5 -4.20 26.57 -1.43
C ASP A 5 -3.74 26.28 0.00
N ALA A 6 -3.52 25.00 0.30
CA ALA A 6 -2.91 24.56 1.54
C ALA A 6 -1.40 24.35 1.33
N PRO A 7 -0.53 24.84 2.24
CA PRO A 7 0.90 24.59 2.14
C PRO A 7 1.17 23.09 2.23
N ILE A 8 1.86 22.53 1.23
CA ILE A 8 2.28 21.12 1.22
C ILE A 8 3.26 20.90 2.37
N ARG A 9 2.79 20.32 3.49
CA ARG A 9 3.66 19.82 4.55
C ARG A 9 4.31 18.52 4.07
N ARG A 10 5.59 18.58 3.69
CA ARG A 10 6.42 17.40 3.46
C ARG A 10 6.76 16.75 4.80
N ASN A 11 6.04 15.69 5.16
CA ASN A 11 6.53 14.78 6.19
C ASN A 11 7.67 13.96 5.56
N PHE A 12 8.83 13.89 6.21
CA PHE A 12 10.07 13.27 5.70
C PHE A 12 10.01 11.74 5.49
N LEU A 13 8.83 11.12 5.59
CA LEU A 13 8.64 9.69 5.41
C LEU A 13 8.03 9.41 4.03
N PRO A 14 8.75 8.76 3.09
CA PRO A 14 8.21 8.41 1.78
C PRO A 14 7.05 7.41 1.95
N GLY A 15 6.03 7.44 1.08
CA GLY A 15 4.90 6.51 1.18
C GLY A 15 5.29 5.05 0.98
N VAL A 16 6.21 4.80 0.05
CA VAL A 16 6.83 3.50 -0.22
C VAL A 16 8.33 3.70 -0.36
N LYS A 17 9.11 2.78 0.21
CA LYS A 17 10.57 2.74 0.13
C LYS A 17 11.00 1.37 -0.36
N VAL A 18 11.79 1.33 -1.42
CA VAL A 18 12.32 0.10 -2.01
C VAL A 18 13.84 0.19 -1.95
N GLU A 19 14.48 -0.81 -1.36
CA GLU A 19 15.93 -0.94 -1.30
C GLU A 19 16.35 -2.25 -1.94
N TYR A 20 17.36 -2.16 -2.79
CA TYR A 20 18.01 -3.30 -3.39
C TYR A 20 19.52 -3.19 -3.17
N SER A 21 20.12 -4.24 -2.63
CA SER A 21 21.54 -4.28 -2.34
C SER A 21 22.11 -5.62 -2.78
N VAL A 22 23.22 -5.58 -3.52
CA VAL A 22 23.92 -6.79 -3.98
C VAL A 22 25.37 -6.72 -3.54
N SER A 23 25.90 -7.85 -3.11
CA SER A 23 27.32 -8.07 -2.88
C SER A 23 27.74 -9.39 -3.51
N ALA A 24 29.05 -9.62 -3.57
CA ALA A 24 29.62 -10.84 -4.14
C ALA A 24 29.09 -12.15 -3.54
N ARG A 25 28.48 -12.11 -2.35
CA ARG A 25 27.98 -13.31 -1.65
C ARG A 25 26.50 -13.25 -1.32
N GLN A 26 25.84 -12.11 -1.40
CA GLN A 26 24.44 -11.98 -1.00
C GLN A 26 23.71 -10.90 -1.79
N SER A 27 22.41 -11.08 -1.97
CA SER A 27 21.52 -10.03 -2.45
C SER A 27 20.40 -9.81 -1.44
N ALA A 28 19.97 -8.56 -1.29
CA ALA A 28 18.96 -8.13 -0.34
C ALA A 28 17.93 -7.26 -1.05
N TYR A 29 16.66 -7.56 -0.81
CA TYR A 29 15.51 -6.81 -1.29
C TYR A 29 14.69 -6.40 -0.07
N ARG A 30 14.43 -5.11 0.08
CA ARG A 30 13.58 -4.59 1.14
C ARG A 30 12.52 -3.66 0.57
N VAL A 31 11.27 -3.89 0.96
CA VAL A 31 10.14 -3.06 0.58
C VAL A 31 9.44 -2.62 1.86
N GLN A 32 9.41 -1.32 2.10
CA GLN A 32 8.70 -0.71 3.21
C GLN A 32 7.56 0.14 2.68
N ILE A 33 6.36 -0.11 3.18
CA ILE A 33 5.18 0.70 2.94
C ILE A 33 4.89 1.42 4.23
N ASN A 34 4.93 2.75 4.22
CA ASN A 34 4.77 3.55 5.43
C ASN A 34 3.30 3.89 5.71
N ARG A 35 2.48 4.14 4.67
CA ARG A 35 1.07 4.48 4.82
C ARG A 35 0.25 3.98 3.64
N ILE A 36 -0.86 3.30 3.91
CA ILE A 36 -1.93 2.97 2.95
C ILE A 36 -3.25 3.38 3.58
N GLN A 37 -4.10 4.06 2.81
CA GLN A 37 -5.49 4.34 3.19
C GLN A 37 -6.38 4.24 1.95
N ILE A 38 -7.47 3.48 2.05
CA ILE A 38 -8.51 3.38 1.01
C ILE A 38 -9.73 4.13 1.53
N GLN A 39 -10.14 5.17 0.79
CA GLN A 39 -11.31 5.98 1.10
C GLN A 39 -12.54 5.42 0.40
N ASN A 40 -13.68 5.48 1.07
CA ASN A 40 -14.96 5.25 0.42
C ASN A 40 -15.44 6.57 -0.21
N GLN A 41 -15.45 6.64 -1.54
CA GLN A 41 -15.85 7.83 -2.27
C GLN A 41 -17.35 7.88 -2.60
N LEU A 42 -18.11 6.85 -2.18
CA LEU A 42 -19.55 6.79 -2.47
C LEU A 42 -20.33 7.84 -1.65
N PRO A 43 -21.29 8.54 -2.28
CA PRO A 43 -22.16 9.46 -1.55
C PRO A 43 -23.02 8.68 -0.55
N GLY A 44 -23.07 9.15 0.70
CA GLY A 44 -23.81 8.47 1.77
C GLY A 44 -23.11 7.23 2.36
N ALA A 45 -21.82 7.04 2.07
CA ALA A 45 -21.01 5.98 2.68
C ALA A 45 -21.10 6.00 4.21
N ILE A 46 -21.35 4.83 4.81
CA ILE A 46 -21.43 4.67 6.27
C ILE A 46 -20.02 4.78 6.86
N PHE A 47 -19.04 4.21 6.18
CA PHE A 47 -17.64 4.27 6.56
C PHE A 47 -16.85 5.11 5.54
N PRO A 48 -16.30 6.27 5.94
CA PRO A 48 -15.54 7.12 5.02
C PRO A 48 -14.17 6.51 4.62
N TYR A 49 -13.68 5.55 5.41
CA TYR A 49 -12.46 4.80 5.13
C TYR A 49 -12.77 3.32 5.16
N VAL A 50 -12.39 2.62 4.09
CA VAL A 50 -12.55 1.17 3.98
C VAL A 50 -11.39 0.45 4.60
N PHE A 51 -10.17 0.94 4.38
CA PHE A 51 -8.96 0.28 4.86
C PHE A 51 -7.97 1.33 5.35
N TYR A 52 -7.57 1.28 6.62
CA TYR A 52 -6.65 2.26 7.20
C TYR A 52 -5.90 1.71 8.42
N PRO A 53 -4.72 2.24 8.74
CA PRO A 53 -3.95 1.84 9.92
C PRO A 53 -4.64 2.24 11.20
N ILE A 54 -4.70 1.30 12.15
CA ILE A 54 -5.16 1.59 13.50
C ILE A 54 -4.11 2.48 14.17
N LYS A 55 -4.58 3.55 14.81
CA LYS A 55 -3.69 4.44 15.56
C LYS A 55 -3.19 3.70 16.79
N LEU A 56 -1.87 3.54 16.88
CA LEU A 56 -1.25 2.99 18.08
C LEU A 56 -1.62 3.84 19.32
N PRO A 57 -1.76 3.22 20.50
CA PRO A 57 -1.95 3.95 21.74
C PRO A 57 -0.87 5.04 21.94
N LYS A 58 -1.27 6.16 22.54
CA LYS A 58 -0.41 7.36 22.71
C LYS A 58 0.86 7.09 23.53
N SER A 59 0.84 6.11 24.41
CA SER A 59 1.99 5.72 25.24
C SER A 59 3.14 5.08 24.44
N VAL A 60 2.84 4.41 23.32
CA VAL A 60 3.87 3.72 22.50
C VAL A 60 4.46 4.67 21.44
N THR A 61 3.71 5.69 21.03
CA THR A 61 4.10 6.64 19.96
C THR A 61 5.02 7.77 20.42
N MET A 62 5.20 7.98 21.73
CA MET A 62 6.15 8.97 22.27
C MET A 62 7.60 8.47 22.26
N ASP A 63 7.81 7.15 22.42
CA ASP A 63 9.15 6.56 22.61
C ASP A 63 9.69 5.82 21.38
N SER A 64 8.91 5.69 20.31
CA SER A 64 9.28 4.90 19.12
C SER A 64 9.23 5.69 17.81
N GLU A 65 10.20 5.43 16.93
CA GLU A 65 10.21 5.92 15.55
C GLU A 65 8.95 5.42 14.80
N PRO A 66 8.36 6.20 13.86
CA PRO A 66 7.19 5.78 13.11
C PRO A 66 7.44 4.45 12.38
N LYS A 67 6.75 3.40 12.85
CA LYS A 67 6.90 2.06 12.29
C LYS A 67 6.22 1.96 10.91
N PRO A 68 6.88 1.39 9.89
CA PRO A 68 6.24 1.16 8.60
C PRO A 68 5.01 0.27 8.76
N LEU A 69 3.98 0.54 7.96
CA LEU A 69 2.78 -0.28 7.86
C LEU A 69 3.12 -1.73 7.50
N THR A 70 3.98 -1.89 6.51
CA THR A 70 4.44 -3.20 6.05
C THR A 70 5.93 -3.12 5.73
N ASP A 71 6.73 -4.04 6.25
CA ASP A 71 8.16 -4.16 5.97
C ASP A 71 8.45 -5.59 5.54
N ILE A 72 8.87 -5.75 4.29
CA ILE A 72 9.23 -7.03 3.69
C ILE A 72 10.72 -6.99 3.42
N SER A 73 11.47 -7.96 3.94
CA SER A 73 12.90 -8.05 3.75
C SER A 73 13.31 -9.47 3.38
N ILE A 74 13.96 -9.61 2.23
CA ILE A 74 14.46 -10.87 1.69
C ILE A 74 15.96 -10.74 1.50
N VAL A 75 16.73 -11.68 2.06
CA VAL A 75 18.17 -11.79 1.82
C VAL A 75 18.48 -13.17 1.31
N THR A 76 19.11 -13.25 0.16
CA THR A 76 19.58 -14.49 -0.46
C THR A 76 21.10 -14.52 -0.50
N ARG A 77 21.66 -15.72 -0.48
CA ARG A 77 23.10 -15.99 -0.56
C ARG A 77 23.39 -16.94 -1.70
N ALA A 78 24.34 -16.58 -2.55
CA ALA A 78 24.88 -17.49 -3.56
C ALA A 78 25.76 -18.56 -2.88
N ALA A 79 25.61 -19.81 -3.28
CA ALA A 79 26.54 -20.86 -2.89
C ALA A 79 27.83 -20.68 -3.69
N GLY A 80 28.96 -20.39 -3.05
CA GLY A 80 30.21 -20.04 -3.76
C GLY A 80 30.76 -21.10 -4.75
N HIS A 81 30.20 -22.32 -4.76
CA HIS A 81 30.61 -23.42 -5.65
C HIS A 81 29.46 -23.98 -6.50
N SER A 82 28.26 -23.39 -6.47
CA SER A 82 27.14 -23.81 -7.30
C SER A 82 26.15 -22.68 -7.56
N ASP A 83 25.40 -22.75 -8.66
CA ASP A 83 24.42 -21.72 -9.05
C ASP A 83 23.13 -21.74 -8.20
N ILE A 84 23.22 -22.29 -6.99
CA ILE A 84 22.10 -22.49 -6.07
C ILE A 84 22.05 -21.30 -5.11
N SER A 85 21.04 -20.46 -5.28
CA SER A 85 20.71 -19.39 -4.33
C SER A 85 19.95 -19.96 -3.14
N ARG A 86 20.33 -19.57 -1.92
CA ARG A 86 19.63 -19.94 -0.68
C ARG A 86 19.07 -18.71 0.00
N ILE A 87 17.84 -18.79 0.49
CA ILE A 87 17.25 -17.73 1.31
C ILE A 87 17.91 -17.79 2.70
N LYS A 88 18.61 -16.72 3.07
CA LYS A 88 19.22 -16.55 4.39
C LYS A 88 18.21 -15.94 5.37
N TYR A 89 17.39 -15.01 4.88
CA TYR A 89 16.47 -14.26 5.70
C TYR A 89 15.23 -13.91 4.88
N PHE A 90 14.06 -14.17 5.45
CA PHE A 90 12.78 -13.74 4.92
C PHE A 90 11.95 -13.26 6.11
N MET A 91 11.69 -11.95 6.18
CA MET A 91 10.89 -11.36 7.24
C MET A 91 9.80 -10.49 6.62
N VAL A 92 8.61 -10.63 7.18
CA VAL A 92 7.46 -9.77 6.88
C VAL A 92 6.92 -9.23 8.20
N LEU A 93 6.84 -7.92 8.33
CA LEU A 93 6.22 -7.22 9.44
C LEU A 93 5.01 -6.45 8.92
N ILE A 94 3.84 -6.63 9.54
CA ILE A 94 2.60 -5.92 9.18
C ILE A 94 2.03 -5.29 10.46
N GLN A 95 1.62 -4.02 10.38
CA GLN A 95 0.87 -3.35 11.46
C GLN A 95 -0.61 -3.72 11.42
N GLU A 96 -1.27 -3.57 12.55
CA GLU A 96 -2.71 -3.76 12.67
C GLU A 96 -3.48 -2.75 11.79
N MET A 97 -4.45 -3.26 11.04
CA MET A 97 -5.27 -2.50 10.09
C MET A 97 -6.74 -2.74 10.40
N ASP A 98 -7.56 -1.71 10.16
CA ASP A 98 -9.00 -1.80 10.24
C ASP A 98 -9.59 -1.90 8.83
N LEU A 99 -10.47 -2.88 8.62
CA LEU A 99 -11.19 -3.13 7.37
C LEU A 99 -12.69 -2.99 7.62
N LYS A 100 -13.30 -1.96 7.03
CA LYS A 100 -14.73 -1.65 7.19
C LYS A 100 -15.39 -1.61 5.83
N LEU A 101 -16.33 -2.53 5.61
CA LEU A 101 -17.08 -2.64 4.37
C LEU A 101 -18.55 -2.28 4.64
N ASP A 102 -19.11 -1.41 3.81
CA ASP A 102 -20.55 -1.22 3.70
C ASP A 102 -21.07 -1.87 2.41
N LEU A 103 -22.38 -2.09 2.37
CA LEU A 103 -23.03 -2.79 1.25
C LEU A 103 -22.84 -2.03 -0.07
N GLY A 104 -22.86 -0.69 -0.02
CA GLY A 104 -22.63 0.15 -1.18
C GLY A 104 -21.23 -0.05 -1.78
N PHE A 105 -20.20 -0.10 -0.94
CA PHE A 105 -18.84 -0.35 -1.38
C PHE A 105 -18.65 -1.75 -1.98
N LEU A 106 -19.30 -2.76 -1.39
CA LEU A 106 -19.26 -4.12 -1.94
C LEU A 106 -19.88 -4.20 -3.34
N TYR A 107 -21.03 -3.57 -3.55
CA TYR A 107 -21.65 -3.52 -4.88
C TYR A 107 -20.79 -2.76 -5.89
N ALA A 108 -20.17 -1.64 -5.49
CA ALA A 108 -19.28 -0.89 -6.36
C ALA A 108 -18.05 -1.73 -6.78
N ILE A 109 -17.49 -2.55 -5.89
CA ILE A 109 -16.42 -3.49 -6.24
C ILE A 109 -16.91 -4.56 -7.23
N LEU A 110 -18.08 -5.14 -6.98
CA LEU A 110 -18.64 -6.16 -7.87
C LEU A 110 -18.87 -5.61 -9.27
N ASP A 111 -19.41 -4.39 -9.37
CA ASP A 111 -19.62 -3.67 -10.63
C ASP A 111 -18.30 -3.37 -11.36
N LEU A 112 -17.25 -3.01 -10.62
CA LEU A 112 -15.91 -2.79 -11.17
C LEU A 112 -15.31 -4.04 -11.82
N PHE A 113 -15.57 -5.23 -11.26
CA PHE A 113 -15.06 -6.50 -11.79
C PHE A 113 -16.03 -7.22 -12.74
N THR A 114 -17.23 -6.67 -12.96
CA THR A 114 -18.20 -7.23 -13.90
C THR A 114 -17.84 -6.80 -15.32
N PRO A 115 -17.64 -7.74 -16.27
CA PRO A 115 -17.10 -7.45 -17.60
C PRO A 115 -18.02 -6.60 -18.50
N GLU A 116 -19.27 -6.37 -18.12
CA GLU A 116 -20.23 -5.55 -18.87
C GLU A 116 -19.76 -4.08 -19.03
N ASN A 117 -19.07 -3.55 -18.01
CA ASN A 117 -18.53 -2.18 -17.99
C ASN A 117 -17.21 -2.01 -18.78
N ALA A 118 -16.53 -3.09 -19.16
CA ALA A 118 -15.32 -3.02 -19.97
C ALA A 118 -15.59 -2.53 -21.41
N SER A 119 -16.85 -2.61 -21.87
CA SER A 119 -17.27 -2.17 -23.20
C SER A 119 -17.68 -0.69 -23.28
N VAL A 120 -18.05 -0.09 -22.13
CA VAL A 120 -18.63 1.27 -22.09
C VAL A 120 -17.56 2.35 -22.04
N MET A 121 -16.39 2.10 -21.41
CA MET A 121 -15.32 3.11 -21.33
C MET A 121 -14.62 3.39 -22.68
N THR A 122 -14.73 2.50 -23.67
CA THR A 122 -14.13 2.72 -25.00
C THR A 122 -15.03 3.54 -25.92
N SER A 123 -16.34 3.53 -25.69
CA SER A 123 -17.32 4.08 -26.63
C SER A 123 -17.63 5.58 -26.40
N GLU A 124 -17.58 6.06 -25.15
CA GLU A 124 -17.90 7.46 -24.85
C GLU A 124 -16.76 8.46 -25.15
N GLN A 125 -15.50 7.99 -25.32
CA GLN A 125 -14.38 8.86 -25.74
C GLN A 125 -14.31 9.10 -27.26
N MET A 126 -14.98 8.31 -28.10
CA MET A 126 -15.02 8.53 -29.56
C MET A 126 -16.11 9.50 -30.03
N VAL A 127 -17.04 9.92 -29.16
CA VAL A 127 -18.15 10.84 -29.53
C VAL A 127 -17.84 12.31 -29.20
N ARG A 128 -16.63 12.61 -28.71
CA ARG A 128 -16.16 13.99 -28.43
C ARG A 128 -14.86 14.37 -29.16
N SER A 129 -14.62 13.82 -30.35
CA SER A 129 -13.57 14.29 -31.27
C SER A 129 -14.19 14.88 -32.53
#